data_AF-A0A1Q7I8N2-F1
#
_entry.id   AF-A0A1Q7I8N2-F1
#
_cell.length_a   1.000
_cell.length_b   1.000
_cell.length_c   1.000
_cell.angle_alpha   90.00
_cell.angle_beta   90.00
_cell.angle_gamma   90.00
#
_symmetry.space_group_name_H-M   'P 1'
#
loop_
_entity.id
_entity.type
_entity.pdbx_description
1 polymer ?
#
loop_
_entity_poly.entity_id
_entity_poly.type
_entity_poly.pdbx_seq_one_letter_code
_entity_poly.pdbx_strand_id
1 'polypeptide(L)'
;MERARFEASPDNTTYRSVRSAALATGQPEDLWPGLRPQLIRTLEQQGRWGALISIYLDEKEVGQALAALTEIERTPRAPFYGYGSRSEGPSSHYQAQVAEAAEEAYPDEAIQLYKPVVQRLIDGRGRENYQQATGYLIRIRLLYQKQGREAEWNTYITNLRNSNKSLRALKEELDKRDL
;
A
#
# COMPACT_ATOMS: atom_id res chain seq x y z
N MET A 1 8.67 18.83 24.71
CA MET A 1 9.36 19.22 23.46
C MET A 1 8.87 18.43 22.26
N GLU A 2 8.68 17.12 22.33
CA GLU A 2 8.26 16.31 21.16
C GLU A 2 6.87 16.67 20.58
N ARG A 3 5.88 16.99 21.42
CA ARG A 3 4.56 17.43 20.93
C ARG A 3 4.62 18.70 20.08
N ALA A 4 5.42 19.69 20.50
CA ALA A 4 5.61 20.92 19.73
C ALA A 4 6.28 20.65 18.37
N ARG A 5 7.18 19.66 18.31
CA ARG A 5 7.80 19.22 17.04
C ARG A 5 6.79 18.56 16.11
N PHE A 6 5.90 17.73 16.66
CA PHE A 6 4.79 17.16 15.89
C PHE A 6 3.86 18.25 15.38
N GLU A 7 3.43 19.20 16.21
CA GLU A 7 2.56 20.31 15.79
C GLU A 7 3.21 21.17 14.69
N ALA A 8 4.53 21.37 14.74
CA ALA A 8 5.28 22.12 13.73
C ALA A 8 5.41 21.36 12.39
N SER A 9 5.54 20.03 12.43
CA SER A 9 5.64 19.19 11.23
C SER A 9 4.98 17.82 11.45
N PRO A 10 3.64 17.72 11.31
CA PRO A 10 2.93 16.47 11.51
C PRO A 10 3.26 15.45 10.44
N ASP A 11 3.96 14.38 10.83
CA ASP A 11 4.38 13.28 9.97
C ASP A 11 4.63 12.01 10.81
N ASN A 12 4.88 10.86 10.16
CA ASN A 12 5.19 9.60 10.85
C ASN A 12 6.46 9.73 11.72
N THR A 13 7.48 10.44 11.25
CA THR A 13 8.73 10.63 11.99
C THR A 13 8.52 11.34 13.32
N THR A 14 7.79 12.46 13.32
CA THR A 14 7.47 13.22 14.53
C THR A 14 6.48 12.46 15.42
N TYR A 15 5.53 11.73 14.82
CA TYR A 15 4.62 10.85 15.56
C TYR A 15 5.37 9.76 16.34
N ARG A 16 6.33 9.07 15.71
CA ARG A 16 7.16 8.03 16.36
C ARG A 16 7.94 8.59 17.54
N SER A 17 8.48 9.80 17.43
CA SER A 17 9.17 10.48 18.54
C SER A 17 8.23 10.82 19.70
N VAL A 18 7.00 11.24 19.40
CA VAL A 18 5.99 11.47 20.44
C VAL A 18 5.57 10.15 21.11
N ARG A 19 5.37 9.09 20.32
CA ARG A 19 5.02 7.75 20.80
C ARG A 19 6.09 7.17 21.72
N SER A 20 7.36 7.24 21.31
CA SER A 20 8.47 6.72 22.12
C SER A 20 8.62 7.49 23.44
N ALA A 21 8.42 8.81 23.43
CA ALA A 21 8.44 9.61 24.65
C ALA A 21 7.26 9.29 25.58
N ALA A 22 6.06 9.05 25.02
CA ALA A 22 4.87 8.72 25.80
C ALA A 22 4.92 7.30 26.42
N LEU A 23 5.61 6.37 25.77
CA LEU A 23 5.80 4.99 26.26
C LEU A 23 7.08 4.81 27.09
N ALA A 24 7.84 5.88 27.33
CA ALA A 24 9.05 5.83 28.13
C ALA A 24 8.74 5.47 29.60
N THR A 25 9.66 4.77 30.25
CA THR A 25 9.53 4.36 31.65
C THR A 25 9.27 5.56 32.56
N GLY A 26 8.27 5.45 33.43
CA GLY A 26 7.88 6.52 34.37
C GLY A 26 6.81 7.49 33.83
N GLN A 27 6.28 7.26 32.62
CA GLN A 27 5.08 7.94 32.15
C GLN A 27 3.81 7.23 32.64
N PRO A 28 2.68 7.96 32.79
CA PRO A 28 1.38 7.35 33.06
C PRO A 28 0.96 6.40 31.93
N GLU A 29 0.41 5.23 32.27
CA GLU A 29 -0.06 4.25 31.28
C GLU A 29 -1.17 4.82 30.37
N ASP A 30 -1.99 5.73 30.89
CA ASP A 30 -3.08 6.39 30.16
C ASP A 30 -2.63 7.55 29.27
N LEU A 31 -1.35 7.94 29.32
CA LEU A 31 -0.84 9.07 28.55
C LEU A 31 -0.96 8.82 27.04
N TRP A 32 -0.56 7.64 26.58
CA TRP A 32 -0.59 7.30 25.16
C TRP A 32 -2.02 7.11 24.62
N PRO A 33 -2.92 6.37 25.29
CA PRO A 33 -4.34 6.30 24.92
C PRO A 33 -5.03 7.66 24.83
N GLY A 34 -4.68 8.62 25.68
CA GLY A 34 -5.22 9.98 25.61
C GLY A 34 -4.63 10.85 24.49
N LEU A 35 -3.35 10.64 24.15
CA LEU A 35 -2.61 11.46 23.20
C LEU A 35 -2.79 10.98 21.74
N ARG A 36 -2.74 9.66 21.51
CA ARG A 36 -2.79 9.06 20.17
C ARG A 36 -3.98 9.57 19.33
N PRO A 37 -5.23 9.57 19.83
CA PRO A 37 -6.37 10.03 19.04
C PRO A 37 -6.25 11.51 18.62
N GLN A 38 -5.60 12.35 19.43
CA GLN A 38 -5.38 13.77 19.10
C GLN A 38 -4.37 13.95 17.97
N LEU A 39 -3.29 13.15 17.98
CA LEU A 39 -2.27 13.16 16.93
C LEU A 39 -2.86 12.66 15.60
N ILE A 40 -3.58 11.54 15.63
CA ILE A 40 -4.27 10.98 14.45
C ILE A 40 -5.25 12.00 13.88
N ARG A 41 -6.12 12.59 14.72
CA ARG A 41 -7.08 13.61 14.30
C ARG A 41 -6.40 14.82 13.64
N THR A 42 -5.24 15.23 14.14
CA THR A 42 -4.47 16.34 13.56
C THR A 42 -3.98 15.98 12.16
N LEU A 43 -3.48 14.76 11.95
CA LEU A 43 -3.05 14.28 10.63
C LEU A 43 -4.23 14.15 9.65
N GLU A 44 -5.38 13.65 10.12
CA GLU A 44 -6.62 13.55 9.33
C GLU A 44 -7.10 14.94 8.87
N GLN A 45 -7.18 15.90 9.79
CA GLN A 45 -7.60 17.27 9.50
C GLN A 45 -6.67 17.98 8.49
N GLN A 46 -5.39 17.62 8.51
CA GLN A 46 -4.41 18.15 7.56
C GLN A 46 -4.30 17.33 6.27
N GLY A 47 -5.11 16.28 6.10
CA GLY A 47 -5.08 15.40 4.93
C GLY A 47 -3.75 14.66 4.76
N ARG A 48 -3.00 14.43 5.87
CA ARG A 48 -1.70 13.75 5.88
C ARG A 48 -1.86 12.23 5.83
N TRP A 49 -2.64 11.75 4.87
CA TRP A 49 -3.01 10.35 4.74
C TRP A 49 -1.82 9.40 4.52
N GLY A 50 -0.76 9.83 3.82
CA GLY A 50 0.45 9.02 3.68
C GLY A 50 1.18 8.76 5.01
N ALA A 51 1.20 9.77 5.89
CA ALA A 51 1.74 9.62 7.23
C ALA A 51 0.85 8.68 8.07
N LEU A 52 -0.48 8.83 7.98
CA LEU A 52 -1.44 7.94 8.65
C LEU A 52 -1.29 6.48 8.23
N ILE A 53 -1.18 6.20 6.92
CA ILE A 53 -0.93 4.83 6.43
C ILE A 53 0.35 4.28 7.06
N SER A 54 1.44 5.04 7.01
CA SER A 54 2.73 4.60 7.57
C SER A 54 2.63 4.30 9.06
N ILE A 55 1.93 5.14 9.83
CA ILE A 55 1.67 4.96 11.26
C ILE A 55 0.84 3.69 11.51
N TYR A 56 -0.25 3.50 10.77
CA TYR A 56 -1.11 2.33 10.93
C TYR A 56 -0.40 1.03 10.56
N LEU A 57 0.46 1.05 9.53
CA LEU A 57 1.31 -0.09 9.18
C LEU A 57 2.33 -0.39 10.29
N ASP A 58 2.99 0.63 10.86
CA ASP A 58 3.92 0.46 11.99
C ASP A 58 3.25 -0.11 13.24
N GLU A 59 2.00 0.27 13.48
CA GLU A 59 1.19 -0.20 14.61
C GLU A 59 0.43 -1.51 14.32
N LYS A 60 0.60 -2.08 13.11
CA LYS A 60 -0.09 -3.30 12.64
C LYS A 60 -1.62 -3.18 12.59
N GLU A 61 -2.12 -1.96 12.46
CA GLU A 61 -3.55 -1.63 12.35
C GLU A 61 -3.99 -1.63 10.88
N VAL A 62 -3.93 -2.81 10.26
CA VAL A 62 -4.10 -2.99 8.81
C VAL A 62 -5.44 -2.45 8.29
N GLY A 63 -6.53 -2.65 9.04
CA GLY A 63 -7.85 -2.12 8.66
C GLY A 63 -7.88 -0.59 8.58
N GLN A 64 -7.15 0.10 9.46
CA GLN A 64 -7.04 1.56 9.42
C GLN A 64 -6.14 2.03 8.27
N ALA A 65 -5.08 1.28 7.95
CA ALA A 65 -4.25 1.54 6.77
C ALA A 65 -5.04 1.43 5.46
N LEU A 66 -5.92 0.42 5.34
CA LEU A 66 -6.83 0.25 4.20
C LEU A 66 -7.81 1.42 4.07
N ALA A 67 -8.40 1.86 5.19
CA ALA A 67 -9.30 3.01 5.22
C ALA A 67 -8.58 4.30 4.79
N ALA A 68 -7.39 4.56 5.33
CA ALA A 68 -6.59 5.73 4.99
C ALA A 68 -6.15 5.74 3.51
N LEU A 69 -5.82 4.57 2.94
CA LEU A 69 -5.52 4.45 1.50
C LEU A 69 -6.74 4.82 0.64
N THR A 70 -7.93 4.38 1.05
CA THR A 70 -9.19 4.71 0.35
C THR A 70 -9.44 6.22 0.33
N GLU A 71 -9.12 6.93 1.41
CA GLU A 71 -9.27 8.40 1.47
C GLU A 71 -8.30 9.14 0.52
N ILE A 72 -7.07 8.63 0.33
CA ILE A 72 -6.16 9.15 -0.70
C ILE A 72 -6.77 8.98 -2.10
N GLU A 73 -7.34 7.82 -2.38
CA GLU A 73 -7.91 7.52 -3.69
C GLU A 73 -9.18 8.33 -3.99
N ARG A 74 -9.96 8.66 -2.96
CA ARG A 74 -11.16 9.52 -3.06
C ARG A 74 -10.83 11.00 -3.28
N THR A 75 -9.64 11.46 -2.90
CA THR A 75 -9.25 12.85 -3.06
C THR A 75 -9.13 13.18 -4.55
N PRO A 76 -9.94 14.11 -5.10
CA PRO A 76 -9.95 14.40 -6.53
C PRO A 76 -8.56 14.83 -7.00
N ARG A 77 -7.97 14.06 -7.93
CA ARG A 77 -6.79 14.52 -8.66
C ARG A 77 -7.20 15.75 -9.46
N ALA A 78 -6.53 16.89 -9.26
CA ALA A 78 -6.64 17.99 -10.20
C ALA A 78 -6.38 17.44 -11.62
N PRO A 79 -7.20 17.77 -12.62
CA PRO A 79 -7.03 17.23 -13.96
C PRO A 79 -5.69 17.70 -14.52
N PHE A 80 -4.70 16.80 -14.52
CA PHE A 80 -3.45 17.00 -15.23
C PHE A 80 -3.75 16.90 -16.72
N TYR A 81 -4.06 18.04 -17.35
CA TYR A 81 -4.03 18.19 -18.80
C TYR A 81 -2.57 18.21 -19.27
N GLY A 82 -1.98 17.02 -19.41
CA GLY A 82 -0.61 16.86 -19.88
C GLY A 82 -0.42 15.49 -20.50
N TYR A 83 -0.25 15.46 -21.82
CA TYR A 83 0.13 14.27 -22.57
C TYR A 83 1.46 13.72 -22.02
N GLY A 84 1.50 12.43 -21.65
CA GLY A 84 2.75 11.67 -21.63
C GLY A 84 3.37 11.31 -20.28
N SER A 85 2.78 11.61 -19.13
CA SER A 85 3.22 11.00 -17.87
C SER A 85 2.04 10.80 -16.93
N ARG A 86 1.60 9.55 -16.77
CA ARG A 86 0.83 9.13 -15.59
C ARG A 86 1.79 9.22 -14.41
N SER A 87 2.06 10.43 -13.92
CA SER A 87 2.74 10.60 -12.64
C SER A 87 1.96 9.78 -11.64
N GLU A 88 2.63 8.78 -11.07
CA GLU A 88 2.02 7.92 -10.10
C GLU A 88 1.53 8.80 -8.96
N GLY A 89 0.22 8.95 -8.81
CA GLY A 89 -0.26 9.76 -7.71
C GLY A 89 0.18 9.12 -6.39
N PRO A 90 0.27 9.89 -5.29
CA PRO A 90 0.83 9.45 -4.01
C PRO A 90 0.23 8.14 -3.45
N SER A 91 -0.95 7.72 -3.92
CA SER A 91 -1.54 6.41 -3.62
C SER A 91 -0.69 5.21 -4.08
N SER A 92 0.11 5.36 -5.15
CA SER A 92 0.83 4.25 -5.78
C SER A 92 1.85 3.59 -4.88
N HIS A 93 2.59 4.39 -4.12
CA HIS A 93 3.68 3.98 -3.26
C HIS A 93 3.16 3.16 -2.07
N TYR A 94 2.08 3.63 -1.45
CA TYR A 94 1.48 2.97 -0.28
C TYR A 94 0.67 1.73 -0.66
N GLN A 95 0.13 1.66 -1.88
CA GLN A 95 -0.73 0.57 -2.31
C GLN A 95 -0.09 -0.82 -2.12
N ALA A 96 1.17 -1.00 -2.54
CA ALA A 96 1.86 -2.28 -2.40
C ALA A 96 2.18 -2.63 -0.93
N GLN A 97 2.51 -1.63 -0.10
CA GLN A 97 2.80 -1.81 1.31
C GLN A 97 1.55 -2.21 2.10
N VAL A 98 0.42 -1.55 1.82
CA VAL A 98 -0.87 -1.87 2.43
C VAL A 98 -1.35 -3.25 1.98
N ALA A 99 -1.17 -3.59 0.69
CA ALA A 99 -1.49 -4.92 0.18
C ALA A 99 -0.71 -6.01 0.92
N GLU A 100 0.59 -5.80 1.13
CA GLU A 100 1.45 -6.74 1.86
C GLU A 100 1.02 -6.93 3.31
N ALA A 101 0.70 -5.85 4.02
CA ALA A 101 0.20 -5.94 5.39
C ALA A 101 -1.20 -6.58 5.46
N ALA A 102 -1.99 -6.47 4.40
CA ALA A 102 -3.33 -7.04 4.28
C ALA A 102 -3.36 -8.54 3.98
N GLU A 103 -2.25 -9.16 3.53
CA GLU A 103 -2.24 -10.55 3.05
C GLU A 103 -2.85 -11.57 4.02
N GLU A 104 -2.61 -11.43 5.33
CA GLU A 104 -3.07 -12.40 6.33
C GLU A 104 -4.48 -12.11 6.85
N ALA A 105 -4.80 -10.84 7.13
CA ALA A 105 -6.07 -10.46 7.76
C ALA A 105 -7.18 -10.11 6.74
N TYR A 106 -6.79 -9.66 5.55
CA TYR A 106 -7.66 -9.11 4.50
C TYR A 106 -7.19 -9.59 3.11
N PRO A 107 -7.16 -10.92 2.86
CA PRO A 107 -6.52 -11.48 1.66
C PRO A 107 -7.21 -11.04 0.35
N ASP A 108 -8.51 -10.77 0.39
CA ASP A 108 -9.24 -10.27 -0.77
C ASP A 108 -8.85 -8.84 -1.12
N GLU A 109 -8.77 -7.97 -0.12
CA GLU A 109 -8.32 -6.60 -0.25
C GLU A 109 -6.88 -6.55 -0.76
N ALA A 110 -5.99 -7.40 -0.23
CA ALA A 110 -4.61 -7.53 -0.71
C ALA A 110 -4.55 -7.89 -2.20
N ILE A 111 -5.34 -8.87 -2.66
CA ILE A 111 -5.44 -9.23 -4.08
C ILE A 111 -5.91 -8.03 -4.92
N GLN A 112 -6.93 -7.31 -4.46
CA GLN A 112 -7.47 -6.14 -5.18
C GLN A 112 -6.45 -5.01 -5.27
N LEU A 113 -5.63 -4.80 -4.24
CA LEU A 113 -4.59 -3.78 -4.24
C LEU A 113 -3.37 -4.18 -5.09
N TYR A 114 -3.02 -5.47 -5.17
CA TYR A 114 -1.91 -5.90 -6.01
C TYR A 114 -2.19 -5.84 -7.52
N LYS A 115 -3.43 -6.10 -7.95
CA LYS A 115 -3.79 -6.12 -9.38
C LYS A 115 -3.44 -4.81 -10.12
N PRO A 116 -3.79 -3.60 -9.62
CA PRO A 116 -3.37 -2.34 -10.22
C PRO A 116 -1.86 -2.12 -10.22
N VAL A 117 -1.16 -2.56 -9.15
CA VAL A 117 0.31 -2.44 -9.04
C VAL A 117 0.97 -3.27 -10.15
N VAL A 118 0.55 -4.52 -10.33
CA VAL A 118 1.02 -5.40 -11.41
C VAL A 118 0.77 -4.76 -12.78
N GLN A 119 -0.42 -4.24 -13.02
CA GLN A 119 -0.74 -3.61 -14.30
C GLN A 119 0.14 -2.39 -14.58
N ARG A 120 0.40 -1.54 -13.57
CA ARG A 120 1.27 -0.36 -13.71
C ARG A 120 2.71 -0.76 -14.04
N LEU A 121 3.24 -1.79 -13.40
CA LEU A 121 4.57 -2.31 -13.71
C LEU A 121 4.65 -2.86 -15.15
N ILE A 122 3.63 -3.60 -15.60
CA ILE A 122 3.58 -4.11 -16.98
C ILE A 122 3.49 -2.96 -18.00
N ASP A 123 2.68 -1.93 -17.71
CA ASP A 123 2.55 -0.74 -18.52
C ASP A 123 3.83 0.10 -18.55
N GLY A 124 4.57 0.13 -17.45
CA GLY A 124 5.86 0.81 -17.31
C GLY A 124 6.96 0.24 -18.19
N ARG A 125 6.77 -0.99 -18.71
CA ARG A 125 7.70 -1.74 -19.59
C ARG A 125 9.09 -1.96 -18.94
N GLY A 126 9.89 -2.81 -19.56
CA GLY A 126 11.26 -3.10 -19.10
C GLY A 126 11.33 -4.32 -18.18
N ARG A 127 12.47 -5.03 -18.24
CA ARG A 127 12.62 -6.30 -17.54
C ARG A 127 12.51 -6.16 -16.02
N GLU A 128 13.06 -5.09 -15.44
CA GLU A 128 12.98 -4.84 -14.00
C GLU A 128 11.53 -4.71 -13.53
N ASN A 129 10.72 -3.95 -14.26
CA ASN A 129 9.29 -3.81 -13.96
C ASN A 129 8.56 -5.16 -14.10
N TYR A 130 8.87 -5.95 -15.13
CA TYR A 130 8.27 -7.29 -15.28
C TYR A 130 8.67 -8.23 -14.15
N GLN A 131 9.92 -8.18 -13.69
CA GLN A 131 10.38 -8.97 -12.54
C GLN A 131 9.64 -8.59 -11.26
N GLN A 132 9.49 -7.29 -10.99
CA GLN A 132 8.68 -6.82 -9.86
C GLN A 132 7.22 -7.28 -9.98
N ALA A 133 6.63 -7.19 -11.18
CA ALA A 133 5.27 -7.65 -11.43
C ALA A 133 5.12 -9.15 -11.13
N THR A 134 6.08 -9.98 -11.53
CA THR A 134 6.06 -11.42 -11.21
C THR A 134 6.11 -11.69 -9.71
N GLY A 135 6.85 -10.88 -8.94
CA GLY A 135 6.88 -10.98 -7.48
C GLY A 135 5.50 -10.79 -6.84
N TYR A 136 4.77 -9.76 -7.27
CA TYR A 136 3.40 -9.54 -6.81
C TYR A 136 2.41 -10.60 -7.32
N LEU A 137 2.59 -11.10 -8.56
CA LEU A 137 1.77 -12.19 -9.09
C LEU A 137 1.90 -13.49 -8.29
N ILE A 138 3.11 -13.82 -7.80
CA ILE A 138 3.33 -14.96 -6.92
C ILE A 138 2.54 -14.78 -5.61
N ARG A 139 2.58 -13.58 -5.01
CA ARG A 139 1.78 -13.28 -3.81
C ARG A 139 0.29 -13.45 -4.06
N ILE A 140 -0.23 -12.89 -5.16
CA ILE A 140 -1.64 -13.07 -5.57
C ILE A 140 -1.98 -14.56 -5.71
N ARG A 141 -1.13 -15.36 -6.37
CA ARG A 141 -1.33 -16.81 -6.52
C ARG A 141 -1.46 -17.49 -5.17
N LEU A 142 -0.54 -17.23 -4.24
CA LEU A 142 -0.54 -17.81 -2.90
C LEU A 142 -1.81 -17.42 -2.13
N LEU A 143 -2.28 -16.18 -2.25
CA LEU A 143 -3.52 -15.72 -1.60
C LEU A 143 -4.75 -16.45 -2.15
N TYR A 144 -4.87 -16.66 -3.46
CA TYR A 144 -5.95 -17.47 -4.02
C TYR A 144 -5.85 -18.94 -3.57
N GLN A 145 -4.65 -19.51 -3.56
CA GLN A 145 -4.44 -20.90 -3.14
C GLN A 145 -4.81 -21.13 -1.67
N LYS A 146 -4.40 -20.23 -0.76
CA LYS A 146 -4.78 -20.27 0.66
C LYS A 146 -6.30 -20.26 0.86
N GLN A 147 -7.04 -19.63 -0.05
CA GLN A 147 -8.49 -19.54 -0.02
C GLN A 147 -9.21 -20.66 -0.82
N GLY A 148 -8.46 -21.60 -1.41
CA GLY A 148 -9.04 -22.67 -2.25
C GLY A 148 -9.58 -22.19 -3.61
N ARG A 149 -9.15 -21.01 -4.07
CA ARG A 149 -9.68 -20.30 -5.25
C ARG A 149 -8.75 -20.38 -6.46
N GLU A 150 -8.15 -21.55 -6.67
CA GLU A 150 -7.17 -21.77 -7.76
C GLU A 150 -7.77 -21.52 -9.15
N ALA A 151 -9.06 -21.80 -9.34
CA ALA A 151 -9.74 -21.53 -10.60
C ALA A 151 -9.76 -20.03 -10.95
N GLU A 152 -9.92 -19.16 -9.96
CA GLU A 152 -9.90 -17.70 -10.15
C GLU A 152 -8.49 -17.19 -10.45
N TRP A 153 -7.48 -17.76 -9.78
CA TRP A 153 -6.07 -17.52 -10.13
C TRP A 153 -5.79 -17.87 -11.59
N ASN A 154 -6.15 -19.09 -12.03
CA ASN A 154 -5.92 -19.56 -13.39
C ASN A 154 -6.61 -18.66 -14.43
N THR A 155 -7.84 -18.22 -14.13
CA THR A 155 -8.57 -17.27 -14.98
C THR A 155 -7.84 -15.93 -15.06
N TYR A 156 -7.40 -15.39 -13.91
CA TYR A 156 -6.69 -14.12 -13.83
C TYR A 156 -5.38 -14.13 -14.61
N ILE A 157 -4.51 -15.13 -14.37
CA ILE A 157 -3.19 -15.19 -15.03
C ILE A 157 -3.29 -15.45 -16.53
N THR A 158 -4.27 -16.26 -16.96
CA THR A 158 -4.58 -16.49 -18.38
C THR A 158 -5.00 -15.19 -19.07
N ASN A 159 -5.90 -14.42 -18.45
CA ASN A 159 -6.34 -13.13 -18.99
C ASN A 159 -5.19 -12.12 -19.07
N LEU A 160 -4.31 -12.10 -18.07
CA LEU A 160 -3.12 -11.23 -18.05
C LEU A 160 -2.14 -11.59 -19.17
N ARG A 161 -1.86 -12.88 -19.38
CA ARG A 161 -1.03 -13.38 -20.48
C ARG A 161 -1.62 -13.02 -21.85
N ASN A 162 -2.93 -13.22 -22.02
CA ASN A 162 -3.62 -12.95 -23.27
C ASN A 162 -3.61 -11.46 -23.64
N SER A 163 -3.87 -10.60 -22.65
CA SER A 163 -3.86 -9.14 -22.83
C SER A 163 -2.47 -8.61 -23.19
N ASN A 164 -1.41 -9.30 -22.77
CA ASN A 164 -0.02 -8.88 -22.97
C ASN A 164 0.76 -9.77 -23.94
N LYS A 165 0.06 -10.46 -24.86
CA LYS A 165 0.65 -11.49 -25.73
C LYS A 165 1.79 -11.01 -26.64
N SER A 166 1.87 -9.72 -26.95
CA SER A 166 2.95 -9.14 -27.77
C SER A 166 4.24 -8.88 -26.98
N LEU A 167 4.19 -8.90 -25.64
CA LEU A 167 5.32 -8.58 -24.78
C LEU A 167 6.18 -9.82 -24.52
N ARG A 168 7.10 -10.11 -25.44
CA ARG A 168 7.98 -11.29 -25.33
C ARG A 168 8.78 -11.32 -24.03
N ALA A 169 9.38 -10.20 -23.64
CA ALA A 169 10.15 -10.13 -22.40
C ALA A 169 9.30 -10.36 -21.14
N LEU A 170 8.03 -9.93 -21.12
CA LEU A 170 7.13 -10.23 -20.00
C LEU A 170 6.84 -11.73 -19.94
N LYS A 171 6.53 -12.35 -21.10
CA LYS A 171 6.30 -13.80 -21.18
C LYS A 171 7.47 -14.60 -20.63
N GLU A 172 8.69 -14.25 -21.04
CA GLU A 172 9.91 -14.89 -20.53
C GLU A 172 10.01 -14.79 -19.00
N GLU A 173 9.70 -13.64 -18.39
CA GLU A 173 9.73 -13.52 -16.93
C GLU A 173 8.60 -14.29 -16.22
N LEU A 174 7.40 -14.37 -16.83
CA LEU A 174 6.29 -15.18 -16.32
C LEU A 174 6.61 -16.69 -16.39
N ASP A 175 7.11 -17.16 -17.53
CA ASP A 175 7.48 -18.56 -17.75
C ASP A 175 8.59 -19.01 -16.77
N LYS A 176 9.59 -18.15 -16.49
CA LYS A 176 10.65 -18.44 -15.51
C LYS A 176 10.15 -18.67 -14.07
N ARG A 177 8.94 -18.21 -13.76
CA ARG A 177 8.34 -18.26 -12.41
C ARG A 177 7.14 -19.21 -12.34
N ASP A 178 6.89 -19.99 -13.40
CA ASP A 178 5.73 -20.88 -13.52
C ASP A 178 4.38 -20.14 -13.29
N LEU A 179 4.27 -18.91 -13.82
CA LEU A 179 3.08 -18.04 -13.73
C LEU A 179 2.26 -18.03 -15.01
#